data_AF-A0A139B010-F1
#
_entry.id   AF-A0A139B010-F1
#
_cell.length_a   1.000
_cell.length_b   1.000
_cell.length_c   1.000
_cell.angle_alpha   90.00
_cell.angle_beta   90.00
_cell.angle_gamma   90.00
#
_symmetry.space_group_name_H-M   'P 1'
#
loop_
_entity.id
_entity.type
_entity.pdbx_description
1 polymer ?
#
loop_
_entity_poly.entity_id
_entity_poly.type
_entity_poly.pdbx_seq_one_letter_code
_entity_poly.pdbx_strand_id
1 'polypeptide(L)'
;MGGNWGHLNNLPHMGIKSYAISPFRQRPFAGLFSKSIYNTYRRFVAQVPYIGPALLLYFAVHSYGTKEYERSIRLPNNVHVLPLSVLARSKISALP
;
A
#
# COMPACT_ATOMS: atom_id res chain seq x y z
N MET A 1 -1.21 -22.51 19.17
CA MET A 1 -0.97 -23.69 18.30
C MET A 1 0.45 -24.13 18.51
N GLY A 2 0.61 -25.38 18.90
CA GLY A 2 1.87 -25.97 19.36
C GLY A 2 1.59 -27.44 19.67
N GLY A 3 2.60 -28.27 19.53
CA GLY A 3 2.48 -29.73 19.59
C GLY A 3 3.69 -30.34 18.88
N ASN A 4 4.00 -31.58 19.21
CA ASN A 4 5.09 -32.32 18.56
C ASN A 4 4.51 -33.21 17.45
N TRP A 5 5.37 -33.74 16.60
CA TRP A 5 5.00 -34.77 15.64
C TRP A 5 4.24 -35.91 16.34
N GLY A 6 3.09 -36.28 15.80
CA GLY A 6 2.20 -37.32 16.38
C GLY A 6 1.21 -36.83 17.43
N HIS A 7 1.36 -35.62 18.00
CA HIS A 7 0.40 -35.03 18.94
C HIS A 7 0.21 -33.54 18.63
N LEU A 8 -0.36 -33.27 17.46
CA LEU A 8 -0.77 -31.93 17.06
C LEU A 8 -2.05 -31.58 17.83
N ASN A 9 -2.05 -30.48 18.57
CA ASN A 9 -3.20 -30.00 19.34
C ASN A 9 -4.29 -29.40 18.42
N ASN A 10 -4.82 -30.23 17.54
CA ASN A 10 -5.76 -29.90 16.47
C ASN A 10 -7.00 -30.81 16.58
N LEU A 11 -8.07 -30.45 15.88
CA LEU A 11 -9.24 -31.32 15.74
C LEU A 11 -8.86 -32.62 14.98
N PRO A 12 -9.45 -33.78 15.35
CA PRO A 12 -9.17 -35.03 14.66
C PRO A 12 -9.62 -34.99 13.20
N HIS A 13 -8.76 -35.45 12.30
CA HIS A 13 -9.03 -35.54 10.85
C HIS A 13 -9.27 -36.99 10.46
N MET A 14 -10.39 -37.32 9.81
CA MET A 14 -10.71 -38.68 9.35
C MET A 14 -11.05 -38.66 7.85
N GLY A 15 -10.56 -39.65 7.10
CA GLY A 15 -10.94 -39.86 5.69
C GLY A 15 -10.23 -39.01 4.63
N ILE A 16 -9.29 -38.12 5.01
CA ILE A 16 -8.54 -37.30 4.07
C ILE A 16 -7.33 -38.09 3.54
N LYS A 17 -7.26 -38.28 2.21
CA LYS A 17 -6.11 -38.91 1.54
C LYS A 17 -5.33 -37.87 0.75
N SER A 18 -4.02 -37.78 0.97
CA SER A 18 -3.13 -36.84 0.28
C SER A 18 -2.15 -37.59 -0.60
N TYR A 19 -1.92 -37.09 -1.81
CA TYR A 19 -0.99 -37.66 -2.77
C TYR A 19 0.08 -36.62 -3.12
N ALA A 20 1.32 -37.07 -3.26
CA ALA A 20 2.44 -36.22 -3.65
C ALA A 20 3.37 -36.98 -4.60
N ILE A 21 4.00 -36.25 -5.52
CA ILE A 21 5.02 -36.78 -6.43
C ILE A 21 6.40 -36.32 -5.92
N SER A 22 7.39 -37.21 -5.96
CA SER A 22 8.78 -36.88 -5.62
C SER A 22 9.27 -35.62 -6.37
N PRO A 23 9.89 -34.64 -5.69
CA PRO A 23 10.38 -33.40 -6.30
C PRO A 23 11.35 -33.64 -7.47
N PHE A 24 12.17 -34.70 -7.40
CA PHE A 24 13.13 -35.06 -8.44
C PHE A 24 12.47 -35.49 -9.76
N ARG A 25 11.18 -35.82 -9.75
CA ARG A 25 10.39 -36.13 -10.95
C ARG A 25 9.65 -34.92 -11.51
N GLN A 26 9.64 -33.80 -10.79
CA GLN A 26 8.94 -32.58 -11.20
C GLN A 26 9.92 -31.59 -11.84
N ARG A 27 9.40 -30.75 -12.74
CA ARG A 27 10.14 -29.59 -13.25
C ARG A 27 9.98 -28.43 -12.25
N PRO A 28 11.04 -27.93 -11.61
CA PRO A 28 10.93 -26.99 -10.50
C PRO A 28 10.32 -25.63 -10.88
N PHE A 29 10.49 -25.20 -12.13
CA PHE A 29 9.98 -23.91 -12.64
C PHE A 29 8.85 -24.07 -13.66
N ALA A 30 8.13 -25.21 -13.65
CA ALA A 30 7.01 -25.41 -14.55
C ALA A 30 5.95 -24.31 -14.38
N GLY A 31 5.70 -23.56 -15.46
CA GLY A 31 4.68 -22.51 -15.47
C GLY A 31 5.05 -21.21 -14.76
N LEU A 32 6.33 -20.99 -14.46
CA LEU A 32 6.80 -19.77 -13.82
C LEU A 32 6.36 -18.52 -14.60
N PHE A 33 6.62 -18.47 -15.90
CA PHE A 33 6.24 -17.30 -16.71
C PHE A 33 4.77 -17.34 -17.16
N SER A 34 4.27 -18.51 -17.57
CA SER A 34 2.91 -18.61 -18.13
C SER A 34 1.79 -18.50 -17.10
N LYS A 35 2.00 -18.97 -15.85
CA LYS A 35 0.97 -18.98 -14.81
C LYS A 35 1.27 -18.02 -13.66
N SER A 36 2.53 -17.90 -13.23
CA SER A 36 2.86 -17.13 -12.03
C SER A 36 2.61 -15.63 -12.20
N ILE A 37 2.92 -15.07 -13.39
CA ILE A 37 2.76 -13.63 -13.65
C ILE A 37 1.29 -13.21 -13.52
N TYR A 38 0.38 -13.92 -14.21
CA TYR A 38 -1.05 -13.61 -14.14
C TYR A 38 -1.63 -13.84 -12.73
N ASN A 39 -1.23 -14.92 -12.07
CA ASN A 39 -1.68 -15.20 -10.70
C ASN A 39 -1.18 -14.13 -9.71
N THR A 40 0.07 -13.68 -9.87
CA THR A 40 0.65 -12.61 -9.02
C THR A 40 -0.05 -11.29 -9.27
N TYR A 41 -0.28 -10.92 -10.53
CA TYR A 41 -1.03 -9.71 -10.87
C TYR A 41 -2.44 -9.71 -10.27
N ARG A 42 -3.21 -10.80 -10.45
CA ARG A 42 -4.55 -10.92 -9.87
C ARG A 42 -4.54 -10.81 -8.35
N ARG A 43 -3.54 -11.41 -7.68
CA ARG A 43 -3.37 -11.31 -6.21
C ARG A 43 -3.02 -9.90 -5.77
N PHE A 44 -2.14 -9.22 -6.51
CA PHE A 44 -1.76 -7.84 -6.22
C PHE A 44 -2.95 -6.89 -6.35
N VAL A 45 -3.67 -6.93 -7.47
CA VAL A 45 -4.83 -6.06 -7.73
C VAL A 45 -5.93 -6.27 -6.68
N ALA A 46 -6.13 -7.49 -6.19
CA ALA A 46 -7.08 -7.75 -5.12
C ALA A 46 -6.73 -7.04 -3.79
N GLN A 47 -5.45 -6.70 -3.56
CA GLN A 47 -5.00 -6.01 -2.34
C GLN A 47 -4.84 -4.49 -2.51
N VAL A 48 -4.76 -4.00 -3.74
CA VAL A 48 -4.64 -2.55 -4.03
C VAL A 48 -5.78 -1.73 -3.38
N PRO A 49 -7.05 -2.15 -3.32
CA PRO A 49 -8.09 -1.37 -2.65
C PRO A 49 -7.89 -1.17 -1.15
N TYR A 50 -7.18 -2.08 -0.48
CA TYR A 50 -6.94 -1.99 0.96
C TYR A 50 -5.72 -1.11 1.28
N ILE A 51 -4.66 -1.21 0.47
CA ILE A 51 -3.38 -0.51 0.71
C ILE A 51 -3.35 0.85 -0.01
N GLY A 52 -3.99 0.93 -1.18
CA GLY A 52 -3.98 2.09 -2.07
C GLY A 52 -4.46 3.38 -1.42
N PRO A 53 -5.62 3.42 -0.73
CA PRO A 53 -6.10 4.63 -0.07
C PRO A 53 -5.13 5.18 0.97
N ALA A 54 -4.50 4.31 1.77
CA ALA A 54 -3.54 4.72 2.79
C ALA A 54 -2.27 5.33 2.16
N LEU A 55 -1.74 4.70 1.10
CA LEU A 55 -0.59 5.23 0.36
C LEU A 55 -0.91 6.57 -0.31
N LEU A 56 -2.06 6.68 -0.97
CA LEU A 56 -2.49 7.92 -1.62
C LEU A 56 -2.61 9.07 -0.61
N LEU A 57 -3.22 8.80 0.54
CA LEU A 57 -3.34 9.78 1.62
C LEU A 57 -1.96 10.23 2.13
N TYR A 58 -1.06 9.28 2.37
CA TYR A 58 0.30 9.58 2.80
C TYR A 58 1.02 10.50 1.82
N PHE A 59 1.02 10.17 0.53
CA PHE A 59 1.68 10.99 -0.48
C PHE A 59 1.03 12.36 -0.64
N ALA A 60 -0.29 12.45 -0.54
CA ALA A 60 -1.01 13.72 -0.57
C ALA A 60 -0.58 14.63 0.60
N VAL A 61 -0.61 14.12 1.83
CA VAL A 61 -0.22 14.88 3.03
C VAL A 61 1.25 15.26 2.99
N HIS A 62 2.13 14.33 2.64
CA HIS A 62 3.57 14.58 2.55
C HIS A 62 3.89 15.67 1.52
N SER A 63 3.31 15.57 0.32
CA SER A 63 3.53 16.56 -0.75
C SER A 63 2.98 17.94 -0.41
N TYR A 64 1.92 18.02 0.39
CA TYR A 64 1.41 19.27 0.91
C TYR A 64 2.36 19.87 1.96
N GLY A 65 2.78 19.05 2.93
CA GLY A 65 3.66 19.48 4.02
C GLY A 65 5.01 20.01 3.53
N THR A 66 5.63 19.35 2.55
CA THR A 66 6.91 19.80 1.99
C THR A 66 6.79 21.14 1.27
N LYS A 67 5.71 21.37 0.52
CA LYS A 67 5.46 22.65 -0.16
C LYS A 67 5.24 23.79 0.82
N GLU A 68 4.50 23.55 1.89
CA GLU A 68 4.25 24.57 2.90
C GLU A 68 5.50 24.89 3.71
N TYR A 69 6.33 23.89 4.02
CA TYR A 69 7.63 24.07 4.66
C TYR A 69 8.62 24.87 3.79
N GLU A 70 8.71 24.58 2.49
CA GLU A 70 9.54 25.35 1.58
C GLU A 70 9.07 26.82 1.49
N ARG A 71 7.75 27.03 1.43
CA ARG A 71 7.15 28.36 1.45
C ARG A 71 7.50 29.13 2.73
N SER A 72 7.46 28.47 3.88
CA SER A 72 7.72 29.13 5.18
C SER A 72 9.18 29.52 5.36
N ILE A 73 10.13 28.72 4.88
CA ILE A 73 11.56 29.10 4.88
C ILE A 73 11.81 30.30 3.95
N ARG A 74 11.14 30.33 2.79
CA ARG A 74 11.37 31.36 1.77
C ARG A 74 10.87 32.75 2.19
N LEU A 75 9.87 32.83 3.07
CA LEU A 75 9.25 34.08 3.50
C LEU A 75 9.52 34.30 5.01
N PRO A 76 10.43 35.20 5.41
CA PRO A 76 10.93 35.31 6.79
C PRO A 76 9.96 35.97 7.80
N ASN A 77 8.72 36.30 7.43
CA ASN A 77 7.80 37.05 8.30
C ASN A 77 6.54 36.24 8.63
N ASN A 78 6.18 36.22 9.93
CA ASN A 78 5.05 35.53 10.58
C ASN A 78 3.66 35.89 10.01
N VAL A 79 3.38 35.59 8.75
CA VAL A 79 2.01 35.56 8.23
C VAL A 79 1.54 34.12 8.27
N HIS A 80 0.96 33.73 9.40
CA HIS A 80 0.28 32.46 9.51
C HIS A 80 -0.93 32.44 8.56
N VAL A 81 -0.85 31.57 7.56
CA VAL A 81 -1.98 30.91 6.89
C VAL A 81 -3.03 31.78 6.20
N LEU A 82 -2.72 32.31 5.02
CA LEU A 82 -3.71 32.43 3.94
C LEU A 82 -2.99 32.17 2.60
N PRO A 83 -3.49 31.28 1.72
CA PRO A 83 -2.89 31.12 0.40
C PRO A 83 -2.93 32.48 -0.32
N LEU A 84 -1.90 32.77 -1.11
CA LEU A 84 -1.77 34.04 -1.85
C LEU A 84 -3.04 34.38 -2.67
N SER A 85 -3.82 33.36 -3.06
CA SER A 85 -5.13 33.49 -3.69
C SER A 85 -6.19 34.22 -2.85
N VAL A 86 -6.16 34.09 -1.51
CA VAL A 86 -7.08 34.78 -0.60
C VAL A 86 -6.67 36.24 -0.38
N LEU A 87 -5.38 36.52 -0.24
CA LEU A 87 -4.85 37.89 -0.11
C LEU A 87 -4.95 38.69 -1.43
N ALA A 88 -4.73 38.03 -2.58
CA ALA A 88 -4.92 38.66 -3.89
C ALA A 88 -6.39 39.02 -4.12
N ARG A 89 -7.33 38.16 -3.68
CA ARG A 89 -8.77 38.42 -3.76
C ARG A 89 -9.18 39.60 -2.86
N SER A 90 -8.65 39.71 -1.65
CA SER A 90 -9.00 40.81 -0.73
C SER A 90 -8.45 42.17 -1.17
N LYS A 91 -7.30 42.22 -1.86
CA LYS A 91 -6.75 43.48 -2.41
C LYS A 91 -7.52 43.99 -3.64
N ILE A 92 -8.07 43.10 -4.48
CA ILE A 92 -8.86 43.49 -5.66
C ILE A 92 -10.21 44.11 -5.26
N SER A 93 -10.85 43.59 -4.21
CA SER A 93 -12.12 44.13 -3.69
C SER A 93 -11.98 45.45 -2.92
N ALA A 94 -10.75 45.89 -2.62
CA ALA A 94 -10.46 47.11 -1.87
C ALA A 94 -9.92 48.25 -2.76
N LEU A 95 -9.97 48.10 -4.09
CA LEU A 95 -9.68 49.17 -5.04
C LEU A 95 -10.93 50.06 -5.20
N PRO A 96 -10.81 51.39 -5.05
CA PRO A 96 -11.91 52.33 -5.27
C PRO A 96 -12.36 52.37 -6.74
#